data_AF-K1XFU8-F1
#
_entry.id   AF-K1XFU8-F1
#
_cell.length_a   1.000
_cell.length_b   1.000
_cell.length_c   1.000
_cell.angle_alpha   90.00
_cell.angle_beta   90.00
_cell.angle_gamma   90.00
#
_symmetry.space_group_name_H-M   'P 1'
#
loop_
_entity.id
_entity.type
_entity.pdbx_description
1 polymer ?
#
loop_
_entity_poly.entity_id
_entity_poly.type
_entity_poly.pdbx_seq_one_letter_code
_entity_poly.pdbx_strand_id
1 'polypeptide(L)'
;MKKRVLLELVCLLFIFAVNVFAKGEVSAPISLTASDGTGLQMTGMQVSCVVDGITAFTEIKMKFFNPENRVREGRFSILLSPEASISRFAMKIDDYWQEGEIV
;
A
#
# COMPACT_ATOMS: atom_id res chain seq x y z
N MET A 1 -13.03 0.85 -45.09
CA MET A 1 -13.33 1.68 -43.89
C MET A 1 -14.18 0.98 -42.83
N LYS A 2 -15.20 0.16 -43.15
CA LYS A 2 -16.11 -0.45 -42.15
C LYS A 2 -15.45 -1.42 -41.13
N LYS A 3 -14.40 -2.16 -41.49
CA LYS A 3 -13.74 -3.13 -40.59
C LYS A 3 -12.88 -2.51 -39.49
N ARG A 4 -12.33 -1.30 -39.71
CA ARG A 4 -11.55 -0.57 -38.69
C ARG A 4 -12.43 -0.07 -37.55
N VAL A 5 -13.61 0.45 -37.85
CA VAL A 5 -14.56 0.97 -36.86
C VAL A 5 -15.16 -0.15 -35.99
N LEU A 6 -15.41 -1.34 -36.58
CA LEU A 6 -15.92 -2.49 -35.83
C LEU A 6 -14.88 -3.04 -34.83
N LEU A 7 -13.59 -3.01 -35.18
CA LEU A 7 -12.51 -3.45 -34.29
C LEU A 7 -12.28 -2.47 -33.13
N GLU A 8 -12.37 -1.17 -33.39
CA GLU A 8 -12.33 -0.12 -32.36
C GLU A 8 -13.48 -0.27 -31.37
N LEU A 9 -14.70 -0.53 -31.86
CA LEU A 9 -15.88 -0.73 -31.01
C LEU A 9 -15.80 -2.02 -30.18
N VAL A 10 -15.27 -3.09 -30.75
CA VAL A 10 -15.02 -4.35 -30.01
C VAL A 10 -13.94 -4.17 -28.95
N CYS A 11 -12.85 -3.44 -29.23
CA CYS A 11 -11.83 -3.08 -28.24
C CYS A 11 -12.41 -2.21 -27.11
N LEU A 12 -13.23 -1.21 -27.44
CA LEU A 12 -13.92 -0.38 -26.45
C LEU A 12 -14.89 -1.19 -25.57
N LEU A 13 -15.62 -2.13 -26.16
CA LEU A 13 -16.51 -3.04 -25.41
C LEU A 13 -15.72 -4.01 -24.52
N PHE A 14 -14.56 -4.47 -24.98
CA PHE A 14 -13.67 -5.34 -24.20
C PHE A 14 -13.07 -4.58 -23.00
N ILE A 15 -12.62 -3.34 -23.19
CA ILE A 15 -12.10 -2.49 -22.12
C ILE A 15 -13.20 -2.17 -21.09
N PHE A 16 -14.43 -1.94 -21.55
CA PHE A 16 -15.56 -1.69 -20.65
C PHE A 16 -15.96 -2.95 -19.85
N ALA A 17 -15.97 -4.12 -20.49
CA ALA A 17 -16.27 -5.39 -19.81
C ALA A 17 -15.21 -5.76 -18.76
N VAL A 18 -13.92 -5.53 -19.02
CA VAL A 18 -12.84 -5.82 -18.05
C VAL A 18 -12.98 -4.98 -16.77
N ASN A 19 -13.45 -3.73 -16.87
CA ASN A 19 -13.65 -2.87 -15.69
C ASN A 19 -14.83 -3.32 -14.80
N VAL A 20 -15.81 -4.05 -15.35
CA VAL A 20 -17.00 -4.50 -14.61
C VAL A 20 -16.72 -5.74 -13.75
N PHE A 21 -15.70 -6.54 -14.08
CA PHE A 21 -15.38 -7.79 -13.37
C PHE A 21 -14.23 -7.71 -12.35
N ALA A 22 -13.55 -6.57 -12.22
CA ALA A 22 -12.37 -6.43 -11.35
C ALA A 22 -12.64 -5.70 -10.02
N LYS A 23 -13.85 -5.76 -9.47
CA LYS A 23 -14.11 -5.34 -8.09
C LYS A 23 -13.89 -6.49 -7.10
N GLY A 24 -12.71 -7.11 -7.16
CA GLY A 24 -12.18 -7.76 -5.96
C GLY A 24 -11.84 -6.66 -4.96
N GLU A 25 -12.11 -6.85 -3.68
CA GLU A 25 -11.54 -5.97 -2.65
C GLU A 25 -10.01 -6.13 -2.69
N VAL A 26 -9.36 -5.35 -3.55
CA VAL A 26 -7.91 -5.19 -3.54
C VAL A 26 -7.63 -4.37 -2.29
N SER A 27 -7.36 -5.07 -1.18
CA SER A 27 -6.83 -4.43 0.02
C SER A 27 -5.59 -3.63 -0.37
N ALA A 28 -5.48 -2.39 0.11
CA ALA A 28 -4.32 -1.57 -0.19
C ALA A 28 -3.06 -2.31 0.27
N PRO A 29 -2.01 -2.41 -0.58
CA PRO A 29 -0.80 -3.15 -0.25
C PRO A 29 -0.08 -2.60 0.99
N ILE A 30 -0.41 -1.38 1.38
CA ILE A 30 -0.03 -0.75 2.65
C ILE A 30 -1.29 -0.11 3.22
N SER A 31 -1.58 -0.38 4.50
CA SER A 31 -2.66 0.29 5.23
C SER A 31 -2.32 0.45 6.70
N LEU A 32 -2.87 1.51 7.31
CA LEU A 32 -2.90 1.70 8.75
C LEU A 32 -4.32 2.07 9.16
N THR A 33 -5.10 1.05 9.51
CA THR A 33 -6.52 1.18 9.83
C THR A 33 -6.74 1.08 11.32
N ALA A 34 -7.62 1.92 11.87
CA ALA A 34 -8.05 1.72 13.25
C ALA A 34 -9.07 0.59 13.36
N SER A 35 -9.27 0.08 14.58
CA SER A 35 -10.19 -1.01 14.87
C SER A 35 -11.66 -0.73 14.51
N ASP A 36 -12.03 0.55 14.37
CA ASP A 36 -13.36 1.01 13.93
C ASP A 36 -13.47 1.26 12.41
N GLY A 37 -12.46 0.85 11.63
CA GLY A 37 -12.44 0.98 10.17
C GLY A 37 -12.08 2.36 9.64
N THR A 38 -11.99 3.38 10.50
CA THR A 38 -11.43 4.68 10.10
C THR A 38 -9.90 4.62 10.07
N GLY A 39 -9.33 4.81 8.88
CA GLY A 39 -7.88 4.83 8.69
C GLY A 39 -7.24 6.12 9.18
N LEU A 40 -5.98 6.03 9.62
CA LEU A 40 -5.15 7.22 9.73
C LEU A 40 -4.81 7.75 8.32
N GLN A 41 -4.71 9.06 8.19
CA GLN A 41 -4.38 9.68 6.90
C GLN A 41 -2.89 9.53 6.63
N MET A 42 -2.49 8.82 5.57
CA MET A 42 -1.09 8.79 5.15
C MET A 42 -0.72 10.13 4.50
N THR A 43 0.09 10.94 5.19
CA THR A 43 0.48 12.28 4.75
C THR A 43 1.85 12.31 4.06
N GLY A 44 2.61 11.23 4.18
CA GLY A 44 3.91 11.12 3.53
C GLY A 44 4.39 9.68 3.44
N MET A 45 5.12 9.41 2.37
CA MET A 45 5.81 8.14 2.13
C MET A 45 7.12 8.44 1.42
N GLN A 46 8.19 7.85 1.92
CA GLN A 46 9.50 7.86 1.27
C GLN A 46 10.01 6.44 1.22
N VAL A 47 10.46 6.03 0.03
CA VAL A 47 11.05 4.72 -0.20
C VAL A 47 12.48 4.94 -0.68
N SER A 48 13.42 4.23 -0.08
CA SER A 48 14.81 4.18 -0.52
C SER A 48 15.18 2.72 -0.76
N CYS A 49 15.84 2.44 -1.87
CA CYS A 49 16.32 1.10 -2.19
C CYS A 49 17.79 1.18 -2.58
N VAL A 50 18.61 0.33 -1.99
CA VAL A 50 20.01 0.14 -2.35
C VAL A 50 20.16 -1.27 -2.86
N VAL A 51 20.66 -1.42 -4.09
CA VAL A 51 20.93 -2.72 -4.69
C VAL A 51 22.43 -2.97 -4.62
N ASP A 52 22.81 -4.09 -4.04
CA ASP A 52 24.20 -4.56 -3.96
C ASP A 52 24.27 -6.03 -4.38
N GLY A 53 24.93 -6.28 -5.51
CA GLY A 53 24.97 -7.60 -6.15
C GLY A 53 23.57 -8.15 -6.42
N ILE A 54 23.21 -9.23 -5.74
CA ILE A 54 21.91 -9.91 -5.86
C ILE A 54 20.92 -9.52 -4.75
N THR A 55 21.29 -8.59 -3.87
CA THR A 55 20.49 -8.18 -2.71
C THR A 55 19.97 -6.76 -2.89
N ALA A 56 18.74 -6.51 -2.43
CA ALA A 56 18.16 -5.18 -2.37
C ALA A 56 17.76 -4.86 -0.93
N PHE A 57 18.34 -3.80 -0.37
CA PHE A 57 17.93 -3.25 0.91
C PHE A 57 16.88 -2.17 0.68
N THR A 58 15.66 -2.37 1.19
CA THR A 58 14.55 -1.43 1.03
C THR A 58 14.19 -0.80 2.37
N GLU A 59 14.26 0.52 2.46
CA GLU A 59 13.76 1.33 3.58
C GLU A 59 12.45 2.02 3.17
N ILE A 60 11.40 1.85 3.98
CA ILE A 60 10.10 2.51 3.77
C ILE A 60 9.81 3.36 5.01
N LYS A 61 9.78 4.68 4.84
CA LYS A 61 9.37 5.65 5.86
C LYS A 61 7.98 6.17 5.54
N MET A 62 7.03 6.00 6.46
CA MET A 62 5.64 6.45 6.30
C MET A 62 5.27 7.42 7.43
N LYS A 63 4.45 8.41 7.10
CA LYS A 63 3.86 9.36 8.05
C LYS A 63 2.35 9.24 7.99
N PHE A 64 1.75 9.04 9.16
CA PHE A 64 0.31 8.96 9.33
C PHE A 64 -0.14 10.06 10.28
N PHE A 65 -1.25 10.71 9.96
CA PHE A 65 -1.88 11.75 10.77
C PHE A 65 -3.24 11.27 11.26
N ASN A 66 -3.49 11.49 12.55
CA ASN A 66 -4.80 11.31 13.16
C ASN A 66 -5.54 12.66 13.17
N PRO A 67 -6.58 12.84 12.35
CA PRO A 67 -7.33 14.09 12.32
C PRO A 67 -8.22 14.30 13.55
N GLU A 68 -8.43 13.27 14.36
CA GLU A 68 -9.29 13.33 15.53
C GLU A 68 -8.51 13.53 16.83
N ASN A 69 -9.09 14.29 17.75
CA ASN A 69 -8.51 14.54 19.07
C ASN A 69 -8.77 13.39 20.07
N ARG A 70 -8.43 12.16 19.68
CA ARG A 70 -8.50 10.96 20.53
C ARG A 70 -7.44 9.93 20.13
N VAL A 71 -7.00 9.11 21.08
CA VAL A 71 -6.09 7.99 20.79
C VAL A 71 -6.80 6.95 19.90
N ARG A 72 -6.11 6.48 18.86
CA ARG A 72 -6.58 5.41 17.97
C ARG A 72 -5.60 4.25 18.05
N GLU A 73 -6.13 3.06 18.29
CA GLU A 73 -5.41 1.83 17.97
C GLU A 73 -5.33 1.70 16.45
N GLY A 74 -4.17 1.38 15.90
CA GLY A 74 -3.97 1.21 14.46
C GLY A 74 -3.34 -0.15 14.16
N ARG A 75 -3.89 -0.87 13.19
CA ARG A 75 -3.29 -2.08 12.63
C ARG A 75 -2.51 -1.73 11.37
N PHE A 76 -1.19 -1.77 11.47
CA PHE A 76 -0.33 -1.66 10.30
C PHE A 76 -0.35 -2.98 9.53
N SER A 77 -0.62 -2.92 8.23
CA SER A 77 -0.54 -4.07 7.33
C SER A 77 0.24 -3.69 6.08
N ILE A 78 1.20 -4.55 5.70
CA ILE A 78 1.96 -4.43 4.46
C ILE A 78 2.05 -5.78 3.76
N LEU A 79 1.88 -5.76 2.44
CA LEU A 79 2.18 -6.91 1.59
C LEU A 79 3.66 -6.90 1.23
N LEU A 80 4.35 -7.98 1.59
CA LEU A 80 5.73 -8.21 1.19
C LEU A 80 5.78 -9.13 -0.03
N SER A 81 6.83 -8.96 -0.83
CA SER A 81 7.19 -9.97 -1.83
C SER A 81 7.49 -11.29 -1.12
N PRO A 82 7.18 -12.46 -1.71
CA PRO A 82 7.47 -13.76 -1.11
C PRO A 82 8.93 -13.94 -0.67
N GLU A 83 9.87 -13.31 -1.38
CA GLU A 83 11.31 -13.39 -1.12
C GLU A 83 11.85 -12.26 -0.22
N ALA A 84 10.97 -11.39 0.30
CA ALA A 84 11.36 -10.27 1.15
C ALA A 84 11.19 -10.62 2.63
N SER A 85 12.18 -10.26 3.44
CA SER A 85 12.13 -10.37 4.90
C SER A 85 12.22 -8.98 5.54
N ILE A 86 11.51 -8.78 6.65
CA ILE A 86 11.66 -7.57 7.47
C ILE A 86 12.88 -7.73 8.37
N SER A 87 13.82 -6.79 8.30
CA SER A 87 14.99 -6.74 9.19
C SER A 87 14.79 -5.83 10.40
N ARG A 88 14.03 -4.74 10.24
CA ARG A 88 13.69 -3.79 11.28
C ARG A 88 12.31 -3.20 11.04
N PHE A 89 11.54 -3.07 12.11
CA PHE A 89 10.27 -2.36 12.11
C PHE A 89 10.22 -1.44 13.31
N ALA A 90 9.94 -0.16 13.09
CA ALA A 90 9.93 0.84 14.15
C ALA A 90 8.85 1.89 13.90
N MET A 91 8.33 2.45 14.97
CA MET A 91 7.36 3.53 14.96
C MET A 91 7.87 4.68 15.82
N LYS A 92 7.66 5.92 15.36
CA LYS A 92 7.85 7.11 16.17
C LYS A 92 6.51 7.77 16.41
N ILE A 93 6.17 8.03 17.67
CA ILE A 93 5.02 8.84 18.06
C ILE A 93 5.60 10.01 18.88
N ASP A 94 5.28 11.24 18.46
CA ASP A 94 5.91 12.46 18.95
C ASP A 94 7.46 12.37 18.87
N ASP A 95 8.13 12.34 20.03
CA ASP A 95 9.58 12.21 20.15
C ASP A 95 10.06 10.85 20.68
N TYR A 96 9.15 9.88 20.81
CA TYR A 96 9.45 8.56 21.34
C TYR A 96 9.49 7.52 20.24
N TRP A 97 10.58 6.74 20.22
CA TRP A 97 10.76 5.59 19.34
C TRP A 97 10.29 4.31 20.02
N GLN A 98 9.62 3.48 19.24
CA GLN A 98 9.16 2.15 19.59
C GLN A 98 9.68 1.18 18.53
N GLU A 99 10.54 0.24 18.92
CA GLU A 99 11.00 -0.82 18.04
C GLU A 99 10.05 -2.02 18.14
N GLY A 100 9.67 -2.55 16.98
CA GLY A 100 8.90 -3.78 16.89
C GLY A 100 9.82 -4.99 17.00
N GLU A 101 9.42 -5.95 17.82
CA GLU A 101 9.99 -7.28 17.79
C GLU A 101 9.52 -8.00 16.52
N ILE A 102 10.45 -8.70 15.85
CA ILE A 102 10.18 -9.48 14.65
C ILE A 102 10.35 -10.95 15.06
N VAL A 103 9.27 -11.73 14.97
CA VAL A 103 9.20 -13.15 15.35
C VAL A 103 8.88 -14.04 14.16
#